data_AF-A0A952RIC2-F1
#
_entry.id   AF-A0A952RIC2-F1
#
_cell.length_a   1.000
_cell.length_b   1.000
_cell.length_c   1.000
_cell.angle_alpha   90.00
_cell.angle_beta   90.00
_cell.angle_gamma   90.00
#
_symmetry.space_group_name_H-M   'P 1'
#
loop_
_entity.id
_entity.type
_entity.pdbx_description
1 polymer ?
#
loop_
_entity_poly.entity_id
_entity_poly.type
_entity_poly.pdbx_seq_one_letter_code
_entity_poly.pdbx_strand_id
1 'polypeptide(L)'
;MQLAAWLTMVSDPGLAARERNGVFARIHATVNGWAKPYLFRVAPCRLGEDDVDEAVQHLLTRCALGSARFKGKTEGEAHAWCMRVLANKGRDICRARRRLVTGQLDAGDDDDDRPRVAEPSVDPDNTALAVRAIEAVFAAIHAELPRLHRKQDVDGIVRSVRVHVEARMGATIEEQCATYAADEAPPGQAPSTKAQNRVYQYRNRGRKAACEALSSLVAQGRFAPEDVEEARRLLGCDVADGGATAAKVLS
;
A
#
# COMPACT_ATOMS: atom_id res chain seq x y z
N MET A 1 25.82 12.13 -20.00
CA MET A 1 25.03 10.90 -19.78
C MET A 1 23.93 11.26 -18.80
N GLN A 2 22.70 10.91 -19.10
CA GLN A 2 21.51 11.44 -18.43
C GLN A 2 21.06 10.49 -17.28
N LEU A 3 20.27 10.96 -16.30
CA LEU A 3 19.96 10.26 -15.05
C LEU A 3 19.31 8.88 -15.30
N ALA A 4 18.43 8.77 -16.29
CA ALA A 4 17.76 7.52 -16.67
C ALA A 4 18.76 6.43 -17.10
N ALA A 5 19.81 6.81 -17.83
CA ALA A 5 20.85 5.88 -18.24
C ALA A 5 21.61 5.33 -17.04
N TRP A 6 21.97 6.20 -16.07
CA TRP A 6 22.65 5.77 -14.85
C TRP A 6 21.80 4.87 -13.96
N LEU A 7 20.51 5.18 -13.79
CA LEU A 7 19.58 4.33 -13.04
C LEU A 7 19.39 2.96 -13.69
N THR A 8 19.43 2.90 -15.02
CA THR A 8 19.36 1.64 -15.76
C THR A 8 20.66 0.85 -15.62
N MET A 9 21.82 1.51 -15.76
CA MET A 9 23.13 0.85 -15.62
C MET A 9 23.36 0.29 -14.22
N VAL A 10 23.06 1.06 -13.17
CA VAL A 10 23.30 0.62 -11.78
C VAL A 10 22.44 -0.58 -11.37
N SER A 11 21.33 -0.78 -12.09
CA SER A 11 20.41 -1.91 -11.93
C SER A 11 20.94 -3.21 -12.55
N ASP A 12 22.00 -3.15 -13.36
CA ASP A 12 22.60 -4.30 -14.01
C ASP A 12 23.39 -5.15 -12.99
N PRO A 13 23.01 -6.43 -12.78
CA PRO A 13 23.74 -7.33 -11.90
C PRO A 13 25.18 -7.60 -12.38
N GLY A 14 25.44 -7.50 -13.70
CA GLY A 14 26.75 -7.73 -14.32
C GLY A 14 27.73 -6.55 -14.21
N LEU A 15 27.28 -5.38 -13.75
CA LEU A 15 28.14 -4.19 -13.63
C LEU A 15 29.22 -4.40 -12.57
N ALA A 16 30.49 -4.12 -12.92
CA ALA A 16 31.61 -4.26 -11.99
C ALA A 16 31.45 -3.31 -10.80
N ALA A 17 31.88 -3.72 -9.60
CA ALA A 17 31.69 -2.95 -8.37
C ALA A 17 32.28 -1.52 -8.47
N ARG A 18 33.46 -1.37 -9.09
CA ARG A 18 34.10 -0.07 -9.30
C ARG A 18 33.27 0.85 -10.20
N GLU A 19 32.71 0.31 -11.28
CA GLU A 19 31.86 1.06 -12.21
C GLU A 19 30.53 1.44 -11.56
N ARG A 20 29.94 0.50 -10.80
CA ARG A 20 28.74 0.73 -10.01
C ARG A 20 28.91 1.89 -9.03
N ASN A 21 30.04 1.95 -8.32
CA ASN A 21 30.36 3.07 -7.43
C ASN A 21 30.49 4.40 -8.19
N GLY A 22 31.10 4.39 -9.37
CA GLY A 22 31.17 5.56 -10.24
C GLY A 22 29.80 6.05 -10.72
N VAL A 23 28.90 5.13 -11.06
CA VAL A 23 27.51 5.44 -11.43
C VAL A 23 26.74 5.99 -10.21
N PHE A 24 26.91 5.40 -9.04
CA PHE A 24 26.30 5.91 -7.80
C PHE A 24 26.73 7.32 -7.47
N ALA A 25 28.02 7.65 -7.58
CA ALA A 25 28.52 9.00 -7.35
C ALA A 25 27.86 10.03 -8.28
N ARG A 26 27.60 9.67 -9.54
CA ARG A 26 26.94 10.54 -10.53
C ARG A 26 25.45 10.72 -10.23
N ILE A 27 24.76 9.64 -9.86
CA ILE A 27 23.35 9.70 -9.41
C ILE A 27 23.26 10.59 -8.16
N HIS A 28 24.12 10.35 -7.17
CA HIS A 28 24.18 11.14 -5.94
C HIS A 28 24.37 12.63 -6.24
N ALA A 29 25.41 13.00 -7.00
CA ALA A 29 25.67 14.40 -7.35
C ALA A 29 24.50 15.07 -8.06
N THR A 30 23.84 14.34 -8.97
CA THR A 30 22.70 14.86 -9.72
C THR A 30 21.46 15.05 -8.85
N VAL A 31 21.14 14.06 -8.02
CA VAL A 31 19.98 14.11 -7.12
C VAL A 31 20.19 15.15 -6.03
N ASN A 32 21.40 15.24 -5.47
CA ASN A 32 21.69 16.17 -4.38
C ASN A 32 21.50 17.64 -4.79
N GLY A 33 21.68 17.96 -6.09
CA GLY A 33 21.43 19.29 -6.62
C GLY A 33 19.98 19.80 -6.48
N TRP A 34 19.01 18.90 -6.31
CA TRP A 34 17.59 19.27 -6.20
C TRP A 34 16.82 18.56 -5.07
N ALA A 35 17.40 17.54 -4.42
CA ALA A 35 16.73 16.77 -3.36
C ALA A 35 16.35 17.63 -2.15
N LYS A 36 17.27 18.48 -1.67
CA LYS A 36 17.04 19.36 -0.51
C LYS A 36 15.85 20.31 -0.69
N PRO A 37 15.82 21.20 -1.71
CA PRO A 37 14.67 22.08 -1.92
C PRO A 37 13.39 21.32 -2.25
N TYR A 38 13.48 20.15 -2.88
CA TYR A 38 12.32 19.30 -3.13
C TYR A 38 11.72 18.76 -1.83
N LEU A 39 12.53 18.12 -0.98
CA LEU A 39 12.10 17.50 0.27
C LEU A 39 11.54 18.53 1.25
N PHE A 40 12.14 19.72 1.35
CA PHE A 40 11.63 20.80 2.19
C PHE A 40 10.23 21.30 1.77
N ARG A 41 9.87 21.13 0.50
CA ARG A 41 8.56 21.50 -0.01
C ARG A 41 7.49 20.42 0.18
N VAL A 42 7.86 19.14 0.13
CA VAL A 42 6.90 18.03 0.10
C VAL A 42 6.78 17.27 1.42
N ALA A 43 7.74 17.41 2.33
CA ALA A 43 7.71 16.73 3.61
C ALA A 43 6.70 17.40 4.56
N PRO A 44 5.89 16.62 5.30
CA PRO A 44 4.89 17.15 6.24
C PRO A 44 5.50 17.71 7.53
N CYS A 45 6.82 17.57 7.71
CA CYS A 45 7.55 18.09 8.85
C CYS A 45 8.86 18.72 8.40
N ARG A 46 9.48 19.51 9.28
CA ARG A 46 10.78 20.12 9.01
C ARG A 46 11.87 19.06 9.01
N LEU A 47 12.50 18.85 7.86
CA LEU A 47 13.65 17.96 7.72
C LEU A 47 14.96 18.75 7.92
N GLY A 48 15.92 18.14 8.60
CA GLY A 48 17.30 18.61 8.71
C GLY A 48 18.16 18.14 7.54
N GLU A 49 19.45 18.51 7.54
CA GLU A 49 20.38 18.09 6.49
C GLU A 49 20.65 16.58 6.55
N ASP A 50 20.84 16.02 7.75
CA ASP A 50 21.02 14.58 7.94
C ASP A 50 19.83 13.75 7.42
N ASP A 51 18.60 14.26 7.55
CA ASP A 51 17.39 13.60 7.04
C ASP A 51 17.38 13.56 5.50
N VAL A 52 17.89 14.61 4.86
CA VAL A 52 18.02 14.69 3.40
C VAL A 52 19.06 13.69 2.93
N ASP A 53 20.21 13.63 3.60
CA ASP A 53 21.27 12.67 3.29
C ASP A 53 20.79 11.23 3.48
N GLU A 54 20.03 10.95 4.54
CA GLU A 54 19.40 9.63 4.75
C GLU A 54 18.43 9.29 3.61
N ALA A 55 17.62 10.26 3.16
CA ALA A 55 16.69 10.05 2.05
C ALA A 55 17.40 9.76 0.72
N VAL A 56 18.48 10.49 0.44
CA VAL A 56 19.31 10.27 -0.75
C VAL A 56 20.03 8.92 -0.66
N GLN A 57 20.59 8.55 0.49
CA GLN A 57 21.23 7.25 0.68
C GLN A 57 20.24 6.09 0.51
N HIS A 58 19.01 6.27 1.00
CA HIS A 58 17.93 5.30 0.77
C HIS A 58 17.61 5.14 -0.72
N LEU A 59 17.56 6.24 -1.48
CA LEU A 59 17.38 6.20 -2.93
C LEU A 59 18.50 5.38 -3.61
N LEU A 60 19.77 5.64 -3.29
CA LEU A 60 20.89 4.90 -3.87
C LEU A 60 20.79 3.40 -3.56
N THR A 61 20.42 3.06 -2.33
CA THR A 61 20.18 1.67 -1.92
C THR A 61 19.07 1.01 -2.76
N ARG A 62 17.98 1.74 -3.01
CA ARG A 62 16.85 1.28 -3.85
C ARG A 62 17.24 1.09 -5.31
N CYS A 63 18.19 1.86 -5.83
CA CYS A 63 18.71 1.68 -7.18
C CYS A 63 19.46 0.34 -7.33
N ALA A 64 20.17 -0.12 -6.29
CA ALA A 64 20.87 -1.41 -6.31
C ALA A 64 19.93 -2.62 -6.10
N LEU A 65 18.97 -2.50 -5.17
CA LEU A 65 18.18 -3.64 -4.69
C LEU A 65 16.95 -3.96 -5.58
N GLY A 66 16.77 -5.25 -5.87
CA GLY A 66 16.03 -5.76 -7.03
C GLY A 66 14.52 -5.63 -7.07
N SER A 67 13.84 -5.39 -5.94
CA SER A 67 12.37 -5.46 -5.92
C SER A 67 11.66 -4.23 -6.51
N ALA A 68 12.32 -3.06 -6.58
CA ALA A 68 11.66 -1.82 -6.98
C ALA A 68 12.57 -0.85 -7.76
N ARG A 69 13.31 -1.40 -8.73
CA ARG A 69 14.22 -0.66 -9.63
C ARG A 69 13.49 0.29 -10.58
N PHE A 70 14.21 1.28 -11.11
CA PHE A 70 13.73 2.12 -12.20
C PHE A 70 13.52 1.28 -13.48
N LYS A 71 12.38 1.45 -14.15
CA LYS A 71 12.01 0.74 -15.39
C LYS A 71 11.64 1.68 -16.55
N GLY A 72 11.74 2.99 -16.33
CA GLY A 72 11.40 3.99 -17.35
C GLY A 72 12.49 4.09 -18.42
N LYS A 73 12.20 4.87 -19.47
CA LYS A 73 13.11 5.08 -20.59
C LYS A 73 13.54 6.54 -20.75
N THR A 74 12.85 7.46 -20.08
CA THR A 74 13.03 8.90 -20.25
C THR A 74 13.58 9.57 -18.99
N GLU A 75 14.21 10.73 -19.16
CA GLU A 75 14.69 11.57 -18.06
C GLU A 75 13.57 12.06 -17.15
N GLY A 76 12.41 12.42 -17.73
CA GLY A 76 11.24 12.84 -16.95
C GLY A 76 10.75 11.74 -16.02
N GLU A 77 10.70 10.49 -16.52
CA GLU A 77 10.34 9.33 -15.71
C GLU A 77 11.38 9.02 -14.62
N ALA A 78 12.67 9.14 -14.94
CA ALA A 78 13.76 8.95 -13.99
C ALA A 78 13.68 9.96 -12.84
N HIS A 79 13.50 11.23 -13.18
CA HIS A 79 13.35 12.31 -12.21
C HIS A 79 12.10 12.12 -11.35
N ALA A 80 10.94 11.83 -11.95
CA ALA A 80 9.70 11.57 -11.23
C ALA A 80 9.79 10.32 -10.34
N TRP A 81 10.52 9.30 -10.77
CA TRP A 81 10.78 8.11 -9.95
C TRP A 81 11.63 8.46 -8.72
N CYS A 82 12.75 9.15 -8.88
CA CYS A 82 13.59 9.59 -7.76
C CYS A 82 12.81 10.48 -6.79
N MET A 83 12.02 11.42 -7.29
CA MET A 83 11.14 12.28 -6.49
C MET A 83 10.16 11.47 -5.64
N ARG A 84 9.49 10.47 -6.21
CA ARG A 84 8.58 9.59 -5.44
C ARG A 84 9.32 8.82 -4.34
N VAL A 85 10.52 8.30 -4.63
CA VAL A 85 11.32 7.60 -3.60
C VAL A 85 11.67 8.52 -2.45
N LEU A 86 12.17 9.73 -2.77
CA LEU A 86 12.55 10.73 -1.78
C LEU A 86 11.34 11.19 -0.95
N ALA A 87 10.22 11.52 -1.59
CA ALA A 87 9.00 11.94 -0.88
C ALA A 87 8.48 10.87 0.07
N ASN A 88 8.50 9.60 -0.36
CA ASN A 88 8.11 8.48 0.51
C ASN A 88 9.03 8.37 1.73
N LYS A 89 10.34 8.40 1.52
CA LYS A 89 11.32 8.33 2.62
C LYS A 89 11.24 9.54 3.55
N GLY A 90 11.03 10.74 3.03
CA GLY A 90 10.81 11.95 3.82
C GLY A 90 9.57 11.86 4.71
N ARG A 91 8.46 11.32 4.19
CA ARG A 91 7.26 11.03 5.01
C ARG A 91 7.56 9.99 6.09
N ASP A 92 8.33 8.96 5.77
CA ASP A 92 8.69 7.92 6.75
C ASP A 92 9.58 8.47 7.88
N ILE A 93 10.52 9.36 7.59
CA ILE A 93 11.31 10.07 8.60
C ILE A 93 10.41 10.93 9.49
N CYS A 94 9.49 11.69 8.90
CA CYS A 94 8.53 12.49 9.68
C CYS A 94 7.64 11.62 10.57
N ARG A 95 7.16 10.47 10.07
CA ARG A 95 6.42 9.49 10.86
C ARG A 95 7.25 8.94 12.01
N ALA A 96 8.51 8.58 11.77
CA ALA A 96 9.41 8.09 12.80
C ALA A 96 9.65 9.14 13.89
N ARG A 97 9.84 10.40 13.51
CA ARG A 97 10.02 11.50 14.47
C ARG A 97 8.77 11.76 15.29
N ARG A 98 7.57 11.71 14.68
CA ARG A 98 6.30 11.77 15.43
C ARG A 98 6.25 10.69 16.51
N ARG A 99 6.62 9.44 16.18
CA ARG A 99 6.66 8.34 17.17
C ARG A 99 7.66 8.55 18.30
N LEU A 100 8.78 9.25 18.06
CA LEU A 100 9.80 9.52 19.09
C LEU A 100 9.39 10.65 20.04
N VAL A 101 8.77 11.72 19.52
CA VAL A 101 8.39 12.89 20.32
C VAL A 101 7.23 12.59 21.26
N THR A 102 6.29 11.74 20.87
CA THR A 102 5.12 11.46 21.70
C THR A 102 5.44 10.55 22.90
N GLY A 103 6.62 9.91 22.98
CA GLY A 103 6.96 8.96 24.07
C GLY A 103 5.99 7.77 24.20
N GLN A 104 5.02 7.72 23.31
CA GLN A 104 3.91 6.82 23.19
C GLN A 104 4.14 6.15 21.85
N LEU A 105 4.06 4.82 21.82
CA LEU A 105 3.95 4.08 20.57
C LEU A 105 2.59 4.42 19.91
N ASP A 106 2.38 5.68 19.53
CA ASP A 106 1.26 6.14 18.72
C ASP A 106 1.53 5.68 17.29
N ALA A 107 1.22 4.40 17.08
CA ALA A 107 1.04 3.79 15.78
C ALA A 107 -0.37 4.08 15.23
N GLY A 108 -0.91 5.27 15.49
CA GLY A 108 -2.25 5.68 15.10
C GLY A 108 -2.23 7.10 14.55
N ASP A 109 -1.62 7.28 13.38
CA ASP A 109 -1.84 8.45 12.49
C ASP A 109 -1.15 8.19 11.14
N ASP A 110 -1.61 7.13 10.47
CA ASP A 110 -1.78 7.23 9.02
C ASP A 110 -3.09 7.98 8.83
N ASP A 111 -3.03 9.14 8.16
CA ASP A 111 -4.17 9.98 7.83
C ASP A 111 -5.34 9.14 7.28
N ASP A 112 -6.28 8.85 8.17
CA ASP A 112 -7.70 8.71 7.84
C ASP A 112 -8.41 9.92 8.43
N ASP A 113 -8.12 11.10 7.87
CA ASP A 113 -8.98 12.29 8.00
C ASP A 113 -10.29 12.12 7.19
N ARG A 114 -10.69 10.89 6.87
CA ARG A 114 -12.05 10.58 6.47
C ARG A 114 -12.90 10.53 7.74
N PRO A 115 -14.09 11.14 7.76
CA PRO A 115 -15.00 10.98 8.89
C PRO A 115 -15.14 9.48 9.15
N ARG A 116 -14.97 9.07 10.41
CA ARG A 116 -15.30 7.71 10.87
C ARG A 116 -16.77 7.48 10.53
N VAL A 117 -17.03 6.90 9.36
CA VAL A 117 -18.39 6.58 8.94
C VAL A 117 -18.82 5.46 9.89
N ALA A 118 -19.77 5.76 10.77
CA ALA A 118 -20.44 4.72 11.53
C ALA A 118 -20.91 3.66 10.52
N GLU A 119 -20.39 2.44 10.65
CA GLU A 119 -20.77 1.36 9.75
C GLU A 119 -22.29 1.17 9.88
N PRO A 120 -23.05 1.26 8.77
CA PRO A 120 -24.49 1.05 8.85
C PRO A 120 -24.73 -0.38 9.31
N SER A 121 -25.34 -0.53 10.47
CA SER A 121 -25.81 -1.81 10.99
C SER A 121 -26.80 -2.41 9.98
N VAL A 122 -26.45 -3.55 9.41
CA VAL A 122 -27.32 -4.26 8.45
C VAL A 122 -28.44 -4.96 9.24
N ASP A 123 -29.67 -4.80 8.77
CA ASP A 123 -30.90 -5.40 9.31
C ASP A 123 -30.81 -6.94 9.35
N PRO A 124 -31.09 -7.61 10.49
CA PRO A 124 -30.89 -9.06 10.68
C PRO A 124 -31.56 -9.96 9.63
N ASP A 125 -32.75 -9.63 9.14
CA ASP A 125 -33.45 -10.49 8.15
C ASP A 125 -32.88 -10.35 6.73
N ASN A 126 -32.16 -9.26 6.45
CA ASN A 126 -31.40 -9.04 5.22
C ASN A 126 -30.04 -9.77 5.25
N THR A 127 -29.67 -10.38 6.38
CA THR A 127 -28.34 -10.95 6.63
C THR A 127 -28.13 -12.26 5.90
N ALA A 128 -29.11 -13.16 5.82
CA ALA A 128 -28.91 -14.48 5.20
C ALA A 128 -28.73 -14.40 3.67
N LEU A 129 -29.42 -13.48 3.00
CA LEU A 129 -29.28 -13.25 1.56
C LEU A 129 -27.97 -12.50 1.26
N ALA A 130 -27.63 -11.50 2.09
CA ALA A 130 -26.36 -10.78 2.02
C ALA A 130 -25.16 -11.72 2.27
N VAL A 131 -25.24 -12.64 3.23
CA VAL A 131 -24.20 -13.66 3.49
C VAL A 131 -23.95 -14.50 2.25
N ARG A 132 -25.00 -15.01 1.60
CA ARG A 132 -24.85 -15.83 0.37
C ARG A 132 -24.29 -15.03 -0.80
N ALA A 133 -24.69 -13.76 -0.94
CA ALA A 133 -24.15 -12.87 -1.96
C ALA A 133 -22.66 -12.61 -1.73
N ILE A 134 -22.25 -12.37 -0.48
CA ILE A 134 -20.85 -12.15 -0.09
C ILE A 134 -20.02 -13.42 -0.31
N GLU A 135 -20.54 -14.60 0.03
CA GLU A 135 -19.88 -15.88 -0.23
C GLU A 135 -19.66 -16.13 -1.73
N ALA A 136 -20.67 -15.85 -2.56
CA ALA A 136 -20.57 -16.00 -4.02
C ALA A 136 -19.54 -15.02 -4.63
N VAL A 137 -19.55 -13.76 -4.18
CA VAL A 137 -18.56 -12.74 -4.57
C VAL A 137 -17.16 -13.16 -4.12
N PHE A 138 -17.01 -13.68 -2.90
CA PHE A 138 -15.73 -14.15 -2.38
C PHE A 138 -15.21 -15.37 -3.17
N ALA A 139 -16.07 -16.32 -3.53
CA ALA A 139 -15.70 -17.46 -4.35
C ALA A 139 -15.21 -17.03 -5.74
N ALA A 140 -15.90 -16.06 -6.36
CA ALA A 140 -15.51 -15.49 -7.64
C ALA A 140 -14.15 -14.76 -7.57
N ILE A 141 -13.95 -13.95 -6.52
CA ILE A 141 -12.67 -13.28 -6.26
C ILE A 141 -11.56 -14.29 -6.05
N HIS A 142 -11.79 -15.30 -5.21
CA HIS A 142 -10.82 -16.35 -4.92
C HIS A 142 -10.36 -17.09 -6.18
N ALA A 143 -11.28 -17.37 -7.10
CA ALA A 143 -10.96 -17.99 -8.39
C ALA A 143 -10.14 -17.06 -9.32
N GLU A 144 -10.24 -15.75 -9.14
CA GLU A 144 -9.57 -14.74 -9.97
C GLU A 144 -8.17 -14.37 -9.47
N LEU A 145 -7.92 -14.42 -8.15
CA LEU A 145 -6.63 -14.06 -7.54
C LEU A 145 -5.40 -14.76 -8.17
N PRO A 146 -5.43 -16.05 -8.56
CA PRO A 146 -4.29 -16.70 -9.24
C PRO A 146 -3.93 -16.12 -10.60
N ARG A 147 -4.85 -15.39 -11.26
CA ARG A 147 -4.60 -14.71 -12.53
C ARG A 147 -3.92 -13.35 -12.33
N LEU A 148 -4.24 -12.68 -11.24
CA LEU A 148 -3.76 -11.32 -10.94
C LEU A 148 -2.44 -11.31 -10.17
N HIS A 149 -2.12 -12.39 -9.46
CA HIS A 149 -0.98 -12.45 -8.56
C HIS A 149 -0.07 -13.64 -8.85
N ARG A 150 1.19 -13.52 -8.40
CA ARG A 150 2.17 -14.60 -8.53
C ARG A 150 1.75 -15.77 -7.63
N LYS A 151 1.96 -17.00 -8.09
CA LYS A 151 1.60 -18.24 -7.36
C LYS A 151 2.05 -18.25 -5.90
N GLN A 152 3.25 -17.76 -5.60
CA GLN A 152 3.81 -17.69 -4.25
C GLN A 152 3.12 -16.68 -3.31
N ASP A 153 2.41 -15.69 -3.86
CA ASP A 153 1.76 -14.62 -3.11
C ASP A 153 0.25 -14.89 -2.91
N VAL A 154 -0.34 -15.79 -3.71
CA VAL A 154 -1.79 -16.07 -3.74
C VAL A 154 -2.32 -16.42 -2.36
N ASP A 155 -1.69 -17.37 -1.65
CA ASP A 155 -2.19 -17.83 -0.34
C ASP A 155 -2.22 -16.71 0.70
N GLY A 156 -1.21 -15.85 0.69
CA GLY A 156 -1.15 -14.68 1.58
C GLY A 156 -2.20 -13.63 1.24
N ILE A 157 -2.52 -13.47 -0.04
CA ILE A 157 -3.55 -12.54 -0.50
C ILE A 157 -4.94 -13.10 -0.20
N VAL A 158 -5.19 -14.39 -0.47
CA VAL A 158 -6.42 -15.10 -0.11
C VAL A 158 -6.71 -14.96 1.38
N ARG A 159 -5.71 -15.17 2.24
CA ARG A 159 -5.83 -14.94 3.69
C ARG A 159 -6.25 -13.49 3.97
N SER A 160 -5.61 -12.52 3.33
CA SER A 160 -5.90 -11.10 3.55
C SER A 160 -7.33 -10.74 3.11
N VAL A 161 -7.79 -11.25 1.96
CA VAL A 161 -9.17 -11.06 1.47
C VAL A 161 -10.17 -11.69 2.43
N ARG A 162 -9.88 -12.88 2.95
CA ARG A 162 -10.75 -13.54 3.94
C ARG A 162 -10.92 -12.70 5.20
N VAL A 163 -9.81 -12.21 5.78
CA VAL A 163 -9.84 -11.32 6.96
C VAL A 163 -10.67 -10.06 6.67
N HIS A 164 -10.55 -9.49 5.47
CA HIS A 164 -11.38 -8.33 5.08
C HIS A 164 -12.88 -8.69 5.01
N VAL A 165 -13.23 -9.79 4.35
CA VAL A 165 -14.63 -10.23 4.20
C VAL A 165 -15.24 -10.54 5.57
N GLU A 166 -14.56 -11.29 6.42
CA GLU A 166 -15.04 -11.60 7.78
C GLU A 166 -15.31 -10.32 8.58
N ALA A 167 -14.48 -9.29 8.44
CA ALA A 167 -14.74 -8.00 9.09
C ALA A 167 -16.02 -7.34 8.58
N ARG A 168 -16.30 -7.43 7.28
CA ARG A 168 -17.56 -6.95 6.67
C ARG A 168 -18.79 -7.78 7.09
N MET A 169 -18.56 -9.02 7.51
CA MET A 169 -19.57 -9.91 8.10
C MET A 169 -19.80 -9.67 9.59
N GLY A 170 -19.08 -8.72 10.21
CA GLY A 170 -19.20 -8.38 11.62
C GLY A 170 -18.18 -9.04 12.55
N ALA A 171 -17.16 -9.73 12.02
CA ALA A 171 -16.09 -10.26 12.86
C ALA A 171 -15.32 -9.15 13.58
N THR A 172 -15.22 -9.28 14.89
CA THR A 172 -14.52 -8.33 15.76
C THR A 172 -13.01 -8.40 15.56
N ILE A 173 -12.31 -7.35 15.98
CA ILE A 173 -10.84 -7.34 15.88
C ILE A 173 -10.23 -8.39 16.80
N GLU A 174 -10.86 -8.67 17.94
CA GLU A 174 -10.46 -9.68 18.92
C GLU A 174 -10.56 -11.10 18.35
N GLU A 175 -11.69 -11.45 17.72
CA GLU A 175 -11.89 -12.75 17.06
C GLU A 175 -10.87 -12.99 15.95
N GLN A 176 -10.58 -11.94 15.17
CA GLN A 176 -9.60 -12.04 14.10
C GLN A 176 -8.16 -12.08 14.60
N CYS A 177 -7.83 -11.40 15.70
CA CYS A 177 -6.51 -11.54 16.30
C CYS A 177 -6.30 -12.96 16.85
N ALA A 178 -7.32 -13.55 17.48
CA ALA A 178 -7.27 -14.92 17.96
C ALA A 178 -7.09 -15.94 16.82
N THR A 179 -7.59 -15.64 15.63
CA THR A 179 -7.52 -16.54 14.47
C THR A 179 -6.27 -16.35 13.62
N TYR A 180 -5.85 -15.10 13.39
CA TYR A 180 -4.82 -14.75 12.40
C TYR A 180 -3.52 -14.19 13.01
N ALA A 181 -3.50 -13.94 14.31
CA ALA A 181 -2.35 -13.44 15.06
C ALA A 181 -2.13 -14.20 16.39
N ALA A 182 -2.62 -15.46 16.45
CA ALA A 182 -2.61 -16.33 17.63
C ALA A 182 -1.20 -16.55 18.23
N ASP A 183 -0.16 -16.47 17.40
CA ASP A 183 1.23 -16.71 17.79
C ASP A 183 1.79 -15.67 18.78
N GLU A 184 1.06 -14.57 19.06
CA GLU A 184 1.56 -13.42 19.81
C GLU A 184 0.86 -13.15 21.16
N ALA A 185 -0.14 -13.95 21.57
CA ALA A 185 -0.86 -13.72 22.83
C ALA A 185 -1.14 -15.00 23.63
N PRO A 186 -0.88 -15.04 24.96
CA PRO A 186 -1.35 -16.11 25.83
C PRO A 186 -2.89 -16.18 25.83
N PRO A 187 -3.49 -17.39 25.92
CA PRO A 187 -4.94 -17.54 25.94
C PRO A 187 -5.57 -16.78 27.13
N GLY A 188 -6.60 -15.98 26.84
CA GLY A 188 -7.35 -15.20 27.83
C GLY A 188 -6.91 -13.75 28.03
N GLN A 189 -5.91 -13.25 27.29
CA GLN A 189 -5.54 -11.83 27.28
C GLN A 189 -6.01 -11.11 26.02
N ALA A 190 -6.29 -9.81 26.16
CA ALA A 190 -6.61 -8.95 25.02
C ALA A 190 -5.46 -8.98 23.98
N PRO A 191 -5.78 -8.92 22.68
CA PRO A 191 -4.76 -9.02 21.65
C PRO A 191 -3.78 -7.85 21.75
N SER A 192 -2.50 -8.15 21.62
CA SER A 192 -1.46 -7.13 21.64
C SER A 192 -1.67 -6.11 20.51
N THR A 193 -1.23 -4.87 20.72
CA THR A 193 -1.27 -3.83 19.67
C THR A 193 -0.61 -4.31 18.37
N LYS A 194 0.41 -5.16 18.46
CA LYS A 194 1.09 -5.75 17.30
C LYS A 194 0.21 -6.74 16.55
N ALA A 195 -0.52 -7.59 17.26
CA ALA A 195 -1.50 -8.51 16.70
C ALA A 195 -2.64 -7.75 16.00
N GLN A 196 -3.18 -6.72 16.65
CA GLN A 196 -4.23 -5.85 16.08
C GLN A 196 -3.75 -5.16 14.79
N ASN A 197 -2.56 -4.54 14.83
CA ASN A 197 -1.97 -3.88 13.67
C ASN A 197 -1.78 -4.83 12.48
N ARG A 198 -1.41 -6.08 12.76
CA ARG A 198 -1.25 -7.11 11.73
C ARG A 198 -2.59 -7.48 11.09
N VAL A 199 -3.66 -7.61 11.88
CA VAL A 199 -5.02 -7.84 11.35
C VAL A 199 -5.50 -6.64 10.51
N TYR A 200 -5.26 -5.40 10.95
CA TYR A 200 -5.57 -4.22 10.13
C TYR A 200 -4.84 -4.21 8.79
N GLN A 201 -3.56 -4.61 8.78
CA GLN A 201 -2.81 -4.76 7.52
C GLN A 201 -3.42 -5.83 6.61
N TYR A 202 -3.87 -6.95 7.16
CA TYR A 202 -4.58 -7.98 6.40
C TYR A 202 -5.90 -7.47 5.84
N ARG A 203 -6.72 -6.76 6.63
CA ARG A 203 -7.96 -6.13 6.16
C ARG A 203 -7.69 -5.18 4.98
N ASN A 204 -6.74 -4.26 5.11
CA ASN A 204 -6.46 -3.28 4.06
C ASN A 204 -5.90 -3.94 2.78
N ARG A 205 -4.98 -4.90 2.91
CA ARG A 205 -4.46 -5.65 1.76
C ARG A 205 -5.56 -6.47 1.09
N GLY A 206 -6.43 -7.08 1.90
CA GLY A 206 -7.60 -7.83 1.46
C GLY A 206 -8.58 -6.97 0.66
N ARG A 207 -8.94 -5.80 1.18
CA ARG A 207 -9.79 -4.82 0.49
C ARG A 207 -9.27 -4.50 -0.90
N LYS A 208 -7.99 -4.12 -1.00
CA LYS A 208 -7.36 -3.75 -2.29
C LYS A 208 -7.41 -4.90 -3.29
N ALA A 209 -7.01 -6.11 -2.86
CA ALA A 209 -7.02 -7.29 -3.72
C ALA A 209 -8.45 -7.69 -4.13
N ALA A 210 -9.42 -7.57 -3.23
CA ALA A 210 -10.82 -7.84 -3.51
C ALA A 210 -11.38 -6.86 -4.56
N CYS A 211 -11.10 -5.57 -4.43
CA CYS A 211 -11.55 -4.56 -5.39
C CYS A 211 -10.85 -4.67 -6.75
N GLU A 212 -9.57 -5.02 -6.78
CA GLU A 212 -8.84 -5.31 -8.02
C GLU A 212 -9.42 -6.53 -8.74
N ALA A 213 -9.68 -7.62 -8.00
CA ALA A 213 -10.31 -8.82 -8.53
C ALA A 213 -11.74 -8.55 -9.03
N LEU A 214 -12.55 -7.82 -8.28
CA LEU A 214 -13.88 -7.42 -8.72
C LEU A 214 -13.81 -6.58 -10.01
N SER A 215 -12.88 -5.63 -10.09
CA SER A 215 -12.70 -4.81 -11.29
C SER A 215 -12.31 -5.66 -12.52
N SER A 216 -11.44 -6.67 -12.33
CA SER A 216 -11.09 -7.64 -13.39
C SER A 216 -12.32 -8.43 -13.86
N LEU A 217 -13.12 -8.95 -12.93
CA LEU A 217 -14.32 -9.73 -13.22
C LEU A 217 -15.38 -8.90 -13.95
N VAL A 218 -15.55 -7.63 -13.57
CA VAL A 218 -16.44 -6.68 -14.26
C VAL A 218 -15.95 -6.40 -15.68
N ALA A 219 -14.65 -6.15 -15.87
CA ALA A 219 -14.08 -5.93 -17.19
C ALA A 219 -14.23 -7.14 -18.13
N GLN A 220 -14.33 -8.35 -17.56
CA GLN A 220 -14.58 -9.60 -18.29
C GLN A 220 -16.08 -9.88 -18.52
N GLY A 221 -17.00 -9.01 -18.07
CA GLY A 221 -18.44 -9.22 -18.19
C GLY A 221 -18.97 -10.38 -17.35
N ARG A 222 -18.28 -10.74 -16.25
CA ARG A 222 -18.63 -11.87 -15.37
C ARG A 222 -19.65 -11.51 -14.28
N PHE A 223 -20.05 -10.26 -14.19
CA PHE A 223 -21.07 -9.75 -13.27
C PHE A 223 -22.16 -9.00 -14.03
N ALA A 224 -23.42 -9.18 -13.63
CA ALA A 224 -24.50 -8.32 -14.09
C ALA A 224 -24.33 -6.91 -13.47
N PRO A 225 -24.71 -5.83 -14.17
CA PRO A 225 -24.49 -4.46 -13.69
C PRO A 225 -25.03 -4.18 -12.27
N GLU A 226 -26.18 -4.75 -11.94
CA GLU A 226 -26.82 -4.67 -10.63
C GLU A 226 -26.03 -5.38 -9.52
N ASP A 227 -25.40 -6.52 -9.82
CA ASP A 227 -24.55 -7.25 -8.87
C ASP A 227 -23.21 -6.53 -8.62
N VAL A 228 -22.76 -5.70 -9.56
CA VAL A 228 -21.50 -4.95 -9.41
C VAL A 228 -21.59 -3.90 -8.32
N GLU A 229 -22.67 -3.11 -8.30
CA GLU A 229 -22.85 -2.07 -7.29
C GLU A 229 -22.97 -2.68 -5.89
N GLU A 230 -23.75 -3.76 -5.77
CA GLU A 230 -23.89 -4.46 -4.51
C GLU A 230 -22.56 -5.10 -4.06
N ALA A 231 -21.81 -5.74 -4.97
CA ALA A 231 -20.50 -6.28 -4.66
C ALA A 231 -19.49 -5.20 -4.24
N ARG A 232 -19.52 -4.01 -4.86
CA ARG A 232 -18.66 -2.89 -4.47
C ARG A 232 -19.01 -2.34 -3.09
N ARG A 233 -20.31 -2.19 -2.80
CA ARG A 233 -20.82 -1.76 -1.49
C ARG A 233 -20.42 -2.75 -0.39
N LEU A 234 -20.58 -4.04 -0.66
CA LEU A 234 -20.22 -5.12 0.26
C LEU A 234 -18.71 -5.16 0.55
N LEU A 235 -17.87 -5.01 -0.48
CA LEU A 235 -16.41 -5.04 -0.33
C LEU A 235 -15.80 -3.70 0.11
N GLY A 236 -16.56 -2.60 0.11
CA GLY A 236 -16.06 -1.26 0.41
C GLY A 236 -15.14 -0.71 -0.69
N CYS A 237 -15.47 -1.01 -1.95
CA CYS A 237 -14.73 -0.54 -3.12
C CYS A 237 -15.13 0.88 -3.56
N ASP A 238 -16.28 1.38 -3.11
CA ASP A 238 -16.79 2.73 -3.44
C ASP A 238 -16.18 3.83 -2.58
N VAL A 239 -15.46 3.46 -1.52
CA VAL A 239 -14.65 4.39 -0.75
C VAL A 239 -13.44 4.74 -1.61
N ALA A 240 -13.61 5.73 -2.48
CA ALA A 240 -12.53 6.31 -3.25
C ALA A 240 -11.32 6.52 -2.32
N ASP A 241 -10.20 5.88 -2.65
CA ASP A 241 -8.92 6.38 -2.18
C ASP A 241 -8.90 7.86 -2.60
N GLY A 242 -8.75 8.79 -1.65
CA GLY A 242 -8.84 10.25 -1.85
C GLY A 242 -7.73 10.83 -2.75
N GLY A 243 -7.54 10.25 -3.93
CA GLY A 243 -6.81 10.82 -5.04
C GLY A 243 -7.83 11.49 -5.95
N ALA A 244 -7.87 12.82 -5.89
CA ALA A 244 -8.63 13.65 -6.80
C ALA A 244 -8.32 13.28 -8.27
N THR A 245 -9.17 12.47 -8.88
CA THR A 245 -9.42 12.53 -10.32
C THR A 245 -10.20 13.82 -10.57
N ALA A 246 -9.48 14.94 -10.71
CA ALA A 246 -9.99 16.09 -11.42
C ALA A 246 -10.10 15.70 -12.91
N ALA A 247 -11.21 15.04 -13.24
CA ALA A 247 -11.62 14.80 -14.60
C ALA A 247 -11.95 16.16 -15.25
N LYS A 248 -11.17 16.47 -16.28
CA LYS A 248 -11.35 17.57 -17.22
C LYS A 248 -12.65 17.37 -18.01
N VAL A 249 -13.67 18.15 -17.70
CA VAL A 249 -14.99 18.30 -18.34
C VAL A 249 -15.41 19.73 -17.92
N LEU A 250 -15.60 20.77 -18.73
CA LEU A 250 -15.96 21.02 -20.12
C LEU A 250 -15.53 22.47 -20.49
N SER A 251 -15.50 22.73 -21.81
CA SER A 251 -15.54 24.04 -22.51
C SER A 251 -14.47 25.08 -22.21
#